data_AF-A0A924JXE3-F1
#
_entry.id   AF-A0A924JXE3-F1
#
_cell.length_a   1.000
_cell.length_b   1.000
_cell.length_c   1.000
_cell.angle_alpha   90.00
_cell.angle_beta   90.00
_cell.angle_gamma   90.00
#
_symmetry.space_group_name_H-M   'P 1'
#
loop_
_entity.id
_entity.type
_entity.pdbx_description
1 polymer ?
#
loop_
_entity_poly.entity_id
_entity_poly.type
_entity_poly.pdbx_seq_one_letter_code
_entity_poly.pdbx_strand_id
1 'polypeptide(L)' 'MRRTRESELQYRTVFENVREVIFQTDDEGRWTLLSPAWEEITGYPVGDRLGAGLAGLRSPG' A
#
# COMPACT_ATOMS: atom_id res chain seq x y z
N MET A 1 -11.38 21.40 9.15
CA MET A 1 -11.82 20.44 8.11
C MET A 1 -12.31 19.17 8.81
N ARG A 2 -13.60 18.85 8.78
CA ARG A 2 -14.09 17.54 9.26
C ARG A 2 -13.97 16.57 8.10
N ARG A 3 -12.95 15.71 8.11
CA ARG A 3 -13.02 14.44 7.36
C ARG A 3 -14.09 13.61 8.08
N THR A 4 -15.24 13.44 7.44
CA THR A 4 -16.36 12.68 7.99
C THR A 4 -15.96 11.20 7.97
N ARG A 5 -16.26 10.43 9.03
CA ARG A 5 -16.00 8.97 9.09
C ARG A 5 -16.50 8.21 7.84
N GLU A 6 -17.55 8.73 7.21
CA GLU A 6 -18.10 8.22 5.96
C GLU A 6 -17.11 8.32 4.78
N SER A 7 -16.34 9.41 4.70
CA SER A 7 -15.26 9.55 3.71
C SER A 7 -14.10 8.61 3.98
N GLU A 8 -13.79 8.31 5.26
CA GLU A 8 -12.75 7.35 5.63
C GLU A 8 -13.18 5.91 5.36
N LEU A 9 -14.46 5.59 5.56
CA LEU A 9 -15.03 4.28 5.25
C LEU A 9 -15.08 4.04 3.75
N GLN A 10 -15.55 5.01 2.96
CA GLN A 10 -15.50 4.90 1.49
C GLN A 10 -14.07 4.78 0.99
N TYR A 11 -13.14 5.58 1.52
CA TYR A 11 -11.73 5.49 1.18
C TYR A 11 -11.18 4.09 1.50
N ARG A 12 -11.46 3.55 2.69
CA ARG A 12 -11.04 2.21 3.10
C ARG A 12 -11.62 1.13 2.19
N THR A 13 -12.91 1.17 1.90
CA THR A 13 -13.55 0.19 1.02
C THR A 13 -12.94 0.23 -0.38
N VAL A 14 -12.72 1.41 -0.96
CA VAL A 14 -12.10 1.53 -2.29
C VAL A 14 -10.65 1.02 -2.24
N PHE A 15 -9.91 1.39 -1.21
CA PHE A 15 -8.53 0.97 -1.01
C PHE A 15 -8.37 -0.54 -0.83
N GLU A 16 -9.30 -1.20 -0.12
CA GLU A 16 -9.30 -2.64 0.11
C GLU A 16 -9.78 -3.43 -1.12
N ASN A 17 -10.63 -2.85 -1.98
CA ASN A 17 -11.23 -3.56 -3.12
C ASN A 17 -10.55 -3.27 -4.48
N VAL A 18 -9.62 -2.31 -4.54
CA VAL A 18 -8.90 -2.03 -5.78
C VAL A 18 -7.90 -3.15 -6.06
N ARG A 19 -7.88 -3.66 -7.29
CA ARG A 19 -6.93 -4.68 -7.75
C ARG A 19 -5.60 -4.10 -8.23
N GLU A 20 -5.41 -2.80 -8.06
CA GLU A 20 -4.16 -2.11 -8.41
C GLU A 20 -3.34 -1.91 -7.14
N VAL A 21 -2.02 -2.00 -7.28
CA VAL A 21 -1.12 -1.69 -6.17
C VAL A 21 -1.16 -0.20 -5.93
N ILE A 22 -1.66 0.20 -4.76
CA ILE A 22 -1.55 1.56 -4.25
C ILE A 22 -0.48 1.54 -3.17
N PHE A 23 0.50 2.44 -3.29
CA PHE A 23 1.56 2.58 -2.31
C PHE A 23 1.85 4.03 -1.98
N GLN A 24 2.50 4.25 -0.85
CA GLN A 24 3.09 5.53 -0.48
C GLN A 24 4.50 5.30 0.08
N THR A 25 5.40 6.25 -0.16
CA THR A 25 6.73 6.27 0.47
C THR A 25 6.92 7.52 1.32
N ASP A 26 7.90 7.47 2.22
CA ASP A 26 8.50 8.67 2.80
C ASP A 26 9.51 9.32 1.83
N ASP A 27 10.14 10.41 2.27
CA ASP A 27 11.12 11.18 1.49
C ASP A 27 12.41 10.39 1.19
N GLU A 28 12.66 9.30 1.93
CA GLU A 28 13.78 8.38 1.72
C GLU A 28 13.39 7.19 0.84
N GLY A 29 12.15 7.15 0.33
CA GLY A 29 11.65 6.08 -0.53
C GLY A 29 11.31 4.80 0.21
N ARG A 30 11.13 4.83 1.54
CA ARG A 30 10.64 3.68 2.31
C ARG A 30 9.13 3.60 2.26
N TRP A 31 8.60 2.39 2.11
CA TRP A 31 7.16 2.15 2.08
C TRP A 31 6.49 2.54 3.39
N THR A 32 5.51 3.44 3.33
CA THR A 32 4.69 3.86 4.48
C THR A 32 3.27 3.34 4.39
N LEU A 33 2.83 2.93 3.19
CA LEU A 33 1.53 2.36 2.93
C LEU A 33 1.60 1.44 1.71
N LEU A 34 0.94 0.29 1.79
CA LEU A 34 0.74 -0.66 0.70
C LEU A 34 -0.70 -1.19 0.76
N SER A 35 -1.39 -1.26 -0.37
CA SER A 35 -2.72 -1.88 -0.47
C SER A 35 -2.64 -3.41 -0.38
N PRO A 36 -3.73 -4.10 0.03
CA PRO A 36 -3.76 -5.57 0.06
C PRO A 36 -3.40 -6.22 -1.29
N ALA A 37 -3.76 -5.57 -2.41
CA ALA A 37 -3.40 -6.02 -3.76
C ALA A 37 -1.89 -6.18 -3.98
N TRP A 38 -1.04 -5.53 -3.17
CA TRP A 38 0.40 -5.76 -3.17
C TRP A 38 0.76 -7.23 -2.93
N GLU A 39 0.16 -7.87 -1.92
CA GLU A 39 0.49 -9.26 -1.59
C GLU A 39 0.03 -10.19 -2.71
N GLU A 40 -1.15 -9.93 -3.26
CA GLU A 40 -1.73 -10.71 -4.36
C GLU A 40 -0.88 -10.64 -5.64
N ILE A 41 -0.35 -9.46 -5.96
CA ILE A 41 0.39 -9.22 -7.21
C ILE A 41 1.87 -9.58 -7.07
N THR A 42 2.49 -9.23 -5.93
CA THR A 42 3.94 -9.39 -5.75
C THR A 42 4.33 -10.66 -5.01
N GLY A 43 3.40 -11.28 -4.28
CA GLY A 43 3.64 -12.41 -3.40
C GLY A 43 4.36 -12.07 -2.09
N TYR A 44 4.68 -10.81 -1.83
CA TYR A 44 5.35 -10.38 -0.61
C TYR A 44 4.35 -9.83 0.40
N PRO A 45 4.39 -10.27 1.67
CA PRO A 45 3.54 -9.69 2.71
C PRO A 45 3.79 -8.20 2.88
N VAL A 46 2.73 -7.42 3.04
CA VAL A 46 2.77 -5.97 3.27
C VAL A 46 3.59 -5.67 4.53
N GLY A 47 3.34 -6.41 5.61
CA GLY A 47 4.02 -6.22 6.90
C GLY A 47 5.55 -6.32 6.80
N ASP A 48 6.05 -7.21 5.94
CA ASP A 48 7.49 -7.42 5.74
C ASP A 48 8.13 -6.34 4.88
N ARG A 49 7.33 -5.57 4.15
CA ARG A 49 7.78 -4.54 3.21
C ARG A 49 7.62 -3.13 3.72
N LEU A 50 6.74 -2.88 4.69
CA LEU A 50 6.64 -1.56 5.32
C LEU A 50 7.98 -1.17 5.97
N GLY A 51 8.41 0.06 5.73
CA GLY A 51 9.72 0.57 6.15
C GLY A 51 10.90 0.12 5.26
N ALA A 52 10.72 -0.83 4.34
CA ALA A 52 11.76 -1.19 3.38
C ALA A 52 11.81 -0.18 2.23
N GLY A 53 13.00 0.01 1.65
CA GLY A 53 13.19 0.90 0.51
C GLY A 53 12.61 0.35 -0.79
N LEU A 54 11.95 1.21 -1.57
CA LEU A 54 11.41 0.90 -2.90
C LEU A 54 12.47 0.28 -3.83
N ALA A 55 13.70 0.80 -3.82
CA ALA A 55 14.80 0.29 -4.65
C ALA A 55 15.20 -1.17 -4.35
N GLY A 56 14.80 -1.72 -3.20
CA GLY A 56 15.02 -3.13 -2.84
C GLY A 56 14.00 -4.09 -3.44
N LEU A 57 12.94 -3.60 -4.09
CA LEU A 57 11.96 -4.46 -4.75
C LEU A 57 12.56 -5.08 -6.00
N ARG A 58 12.79 -6.39 -5.96
CA ARG A 58 13.08 -7.20 -7.13
C ARG A 58 11.78 -7.84 -7.58
N SER A 59 11.39 -7.64 -8.85
CA SER A 59 10.28 -8.38 -9.44
C SER A 59 10.55 -9.88 -9.33
N PRO A 60 9.57 -10.70 -8.95
CA PRO A 60 9.67 -12.14 -9.13
C PRO A 60 9.96 -12.42 -10.61
N GLY A 61 10.89 -13.34 -10.88
CA GLY A 61 11.13 -13.85 -12.22
C GLY A 61 10.01 -14.75 -12.69
#